data_AF-A0A1V5EBM6-F1
#
_entry.id   AF-A0A1V5EBM6-F1
#
_cell.length_a   1.000
_cell.length_b   1.000
_cell.length_c   1.000
_cell.angle_alpha   90.00
_cell.angle_beta   90.00
_cell.angle_gamma   90.00
#
_symmetry.space_group_name_H-M   'P 1'
#
loop_
_entity.id
_entity.type
_entity.pdbx_description
1 polymer ?
#
loop_
_entity_poly.entity_id
_entity_poly.type
_entity_poly.pdbx_seq_one_letter_code
_entity_poly.pdbx_strand_id
1 'polypeptide(L)'
;MKVTDVKDMAAQMVQQYQRADGVRQEAEKQVNGFKSPEERVDLSAKARDIQQLKDAVSDLPEIREEKVKELQERIEKGAYDVSGEKIAEKMVGESLIDLFA
;
A
#
# COMPACT_ATOMS: atom_id res chain seq x y z
N MET A 1 58.87 -31.00 43.69
CA MET A 1 57.77 -31.23 42.73
C MET A 1 56.64 -30.25 43.04
N LYS A 2 56.58 -29.12 42.32
CA LYS A 2 55.57 -28.06 42.45
C LYS A 2 55.40 -27.45 41.06
N VAL A 3 54.46 -27.95 40.27
CA VAL A 3 54.00 -27.32 39.01
C VAL A 3 52.70 -28.01 38.58
N THR A 4 51.62 -27.86 39.35
CA THR A 4 50.29 -28.36 38.93
C THR A 4 49.10 -27.48 39.33
N ASP A 5 49.27 -26.29 39.92
CA ASP A 5 48.11 -25.49 40.37
C ASP A 5 47.82 -24.22 39.53
N VAL A 6 48.68 -23.87 38.56
CA VAL A 6 48.51 -22.64 37.76
C VAL A 6 47.60 -22.86 36.54
N LYS A 7 47.42 -24.12 36.12
CA LYS A 7 46.65 -24.48 34.91
C LYS A 7 45.14 -24.46 35.13
N ASP A 8 44.70 -24.72 36.36
CA ASP A 8 43.26 -24.79 36.69
C ASP A 8 42.63 -23.40 36.86
N MET A 9 43.34 -22.41 37.41
CA MET A 9 42.83 -21.03 37.48
C MET A 9 42.63 -20.41 36.09
N ALA A 10 43.52 -20.71 35.13
CA ALA A 10 43.37 -20.24 33.75
C ALA A 10 42.16 -20.89 33.06
N ALA A 11 41.91 -22.18 33.31
CA ALA A 11 40.74 -22.89 32.81
C ALA A 11 39.43 -22.34 33.41
N GLN A 12 39.43 -21.99 34.70
CA GLN A 12 38.28 -21.39 35.39
C GLN A 12 37.96 -19.98 34.88
N MET A 13 38.99 -19.17 34.57
CA MET A 13 38.80 -17.83 34.00
C MET A 13 38.21 -17.90 32.58
N VAL A 14 38.70 -18.82 31.74
CA VAL A 14 38.18 -19.02 30.38
C VAL A 14 36.72 -19.50 30.40
N GLN A 15 36.35 -20.37 31.36
CA GLN A 15 34.95 -20.79 31.55
C GLN A 15 34.03 -19.63 32.00
N GLN A 16 34.53 -18.68 32.78
CA GLN A 16 33.75 -17.52 33.23
C GLN A 16 33.46 -16.55 32.07
N TYR A 17 34.41 -16.35 31.16
CA TYR A 17 34.19 -15.56 29.95
C TYR A 17 33.19 -16.22 28.99
N GLN A 18 33.24 -17.55 28.83
CA GLN A 18 32.29 -18.29 27.99
C GLN A 18 30.85 -18.28 28.53
N ARG A 19 30.65 -18.16 29.86
CA ARG A 19 29.30 -18.00 30.45
C ARG A 19 28.70 -16.61 30.24
N ALA A 20 29.52 -15.57 30.12
CA ALA A 20 29.04 -14.20 29.88
C ALA A 20 28.52 -14.00 28.45
N ASP A 21 29.11 -14.67 27.46
CA ASP A 21 28.62 -14.67 26.07
C ASP A 21 27.29 -15.43 25.91
N GLY A 22 27.07 -16.51 26.68
CA GLY A 22 25.80 -17.24 26.70
C GLY A 22 24.63 -16.42 27.24
N VAL A 23 24.85 -15.64 28.31
CA VAL A 23 23.83 -14.75 28.89
C VAL A 23 23.50 -13.58 27.96
N ARG A 24 24.47 -13.10 27.18
CA ARG A 24 24.24 -12.09 26.12
C ARG A 24 23.47 -12.67 24.94
N GLN A 25 23.75 -13.90 24.50
CA GLN A 25 22.99 -14.55 23.43
C GLN A 25 21.55 -14.89 23.84
N GLU A 26 21.29 -15.19 25.11
CA GLU A 26 19.93 -15.39 25.64
C GLU A 26 19.18 -14.06 25.79
N ALA A 27 19.85 -12.98 26.21
CA ALA A 27 19.28 -11.63 26.24
C ALA A 27 18.99 -11.09 24.83
N GLU A 28 19.86 -11.36 23.84
CA GLU A 28 19.69 -10.98 22.43
C GLU A 28 18.58 -11.79 21.72
N LYS A 29 18.39 -13.07 22.09
CA LYS A 29 17.22 -13.85 21.62
C LYS A 29 15.90 -13.41 22.24
N GLN A 30 15.91 -12.87 23.47
CA GLN A 30 14.69 -12.35 24.11
C GLN A 30 14.27 -10.97 23.57
N VAL A 31 15.20 -10.12 23.10
CA VAL A 31 14.83 -8.84 22.47
C VAL A 31 14.36 -8.96 21.02
N ASN A 32 14.70 -10.03 20.31
CA ASN A 32 14.13 -10.33 18.98
C ASN A 32 12.75 -11.01 19.03
N GLY A 33 12.23 -11.30 20.23
CA GLY A 33 10.93 -11.94 20.45
C GLY A 33 9.76 -10.96 20.57
N PHE A 34 10.02 -9.66 20.77
CA PHE A 34 8.98 -8.65 20.77
C PHE A 34 8.75 -8.18 19.33
N LYS A 35 8.20 -9.08 18.50
CA LYS A 35 7.37 -8.61 17.38
C LYS A 35 6.25 -7.82 18.05
N SER A 36 6.30 -6.50 17.94
CA SER A 36 5.15 -5.63 18.18
C SER A 36 3.94 -6.34 17.60
N PRO A 37 2.83 -6.49 18.34
CA PRO A 37 1.64 -7.12 17.79
C PRO A 37 1.38 -6.46 16.45
N GLU A 38 1.49 -7.24 15.35
CA GLU A 38 1.18 -6.73 14.02
C GLU A 38 -0.22 -6.17 14.12
N GLU A 39 -0.32 -4.85 14.09
CA GLU A 39 -1.57 -4.15 14.28
C GLU A 39 -2.44 -4.52 13.08
N ARG A 40 -3.37 -5.45 13.32
CA ARG A 40 -4.17 -6.05 12.26
C ARG A 40 -5.20 -5.01 11.83
N VAL A 41 -4.94 -4.37 10.70
CA VAL A 41 -5.87 -3.45 10.06
C VAL A 41 -6.91 -4.25 9.27
N ASP A 42 -8.05 -4.53 9.90
CA ASP A 42 -9.18 -5.12 9.20
C ASP A 42 -9.95 -4.03 8.44
N LEU A 43 -9.76 -3.98 7.12
CA LEU A 43 -10.59 -3.16 6.22
C LEU A 43 -12.05 -3.61 6.35
N SER A 44 -12.92 -2.66 6.67
CA SER A 44 -14.37 -2.87 6.65
C SER A 44 -14.82 -3.39 5.27
N ALA A 45 -15.91 -4.16 5.24
CA ALA A 45 -16.47 -4.69 3.98
C ALA A 45 -16.65 -3.58 2.93
N LYS A 46 -17.23 -2.44 3.34
CA LYS A 46 -17.42 -1.26 2.48
C LYS A 46 -16.10 -0.71 1.90
N ALA A 47 -15.02 -0.71 2.67
CA ALA A 47 -13.73 -0.23 2.18
C ALA A 47 -13.13 -1.18 1.12
N ARG A 48 -13.34 -2.50 1.29
CA ARG A 48 -12.95 -3.49 0.27
C ARG A 48 -13.77 -3.33 -1.00
N ASP A 49 -15.07 -3.10 -0.88
CA ASP A 49 -15.95 -2.87 -2.04
C ASP A 49 -15.52 -1.61 -2.81
N ILE A 50 -15.21 -0.51 -2.12
CA ILE A 50 -14.72 0.71 -2.77
C ILE A 50 -13.39 0.46 -3.49
N GLN A 51 -12.47 -0.29 -2.88
CA GLN A 51 -11.19 -0.62 -3.51
C GLN A 51 -11.39 -1.43 -4.78
N GLN A 52 -12.23 -2.48 -4.73
CA GLN A 52 -12.56 -3.30 -5.90
C GLN A 52 -13.20 -2.47 -7.02
N LEU A 53 -14.12 -1.56 -6.69
CA LEU A 53 -14.75 -0.67 -7.66
C LEU A 53 -13.75 0.31 -8.26
N LYS A 54 -12.82 0.83 -7.45
CA LYS A 54 -11.76 1.73 -7.93
C LYS A 54 -10.84 1.02 -8.92
N ASP A 55 -10.40 -0.19 -8.59
CA ASP A 55 -9.55 -1.00 -9.47
C ASP A 55 -10.29 -1.32 -10.78
N ALA A 56 -11.56 -1.72 -10.71
CA ALA A 56 -12.39 -1.97 -11.88
C ALA A 56 -12.58 -0.74 -12.77
N VAL A 57 -12.69 0.47 -12.19
CA VAL A 57 -12.77 1.73 -12.95
C VAL A 57 -11.43 2.10 -13.57
N SER A 58 -10.31 1.82 -12.87
CA SER A 58 -8.96 2.07 -13.39
C SER A 58 -8.58 1.15 -14.56
N ASP A 59 -9.15 -0.05 -14.63
CA ASP A 59 -8.95 -0.97 -15.75
C ASP A 59 -9.74 -0.58 -17.02
N LEU A 60 -10.67 0.38 -16.91
CA LEU A 60 -11.43 0.85 -18.08
C LEU A 60 -10.52 1.66 -19.02
N PRO A 61 -10.73 1.55 -20.35
CA PRO A 61 -9.98 2.34 -21.30
C PRO A 61 -10.28 3.83 -21.11
N GLU A 62 -9.23 4.65 -21.17
CA GLU A 62 -9.34 6.11 -21.10
C GLU A 62 -10.26 6.66 -22.20
N ILE A 63 -10.18 6.06 -23.39
CA ILE A 63 -10.99 6.45 -24.55
C ILE A 63 -12.00 5.35 -24.87
N ARG A 64 -13.29 5.72 -24.91
CA ARG A 64 -14.37 4.86 -25.42
C ARG A 64 -14.46 4.99 -26.93
N GLU A 65 -13.59 4.28 -27.63
CA GLU A 65 -13.47 4.27 -29.09
C GLU A 65 -14.80 4.05 -29.82
N GLU A 66 -15.65 3.14 -29.31
CA GLU A 66 -16.97 2.86 -29.89
C GLU A 66 -17.88 4.09 -29.88
N LYS A 67 -17.99 4.78 -28.75
CA LYS A 67 -18.76 6.02 -28.61
C LYS A 67 -18.21 7.13 -29.51
N VAL A 68 -16.90 7.25 -29.63
CA VAL A 68 -16.26 8.26 -30.50
C VAL A 68 -16.64 8.00 -31.96
N LYS A 69 -16.53 6.76 -32.41
CA LYS A 69 -16.90 6.36 -33.78
C LYS A 69 -18.37 6.58 -34.07
N GLU A 70 -19.27 6.19 -33.15
CA GLU A 70 -20.72 6.43 -33.30
C GLU A 70 -21.03 7.92 -33.50
N LEU A 71 -20.41 8.77 -32.68
CA LEU A 71 -20.59 10.22 -32.78
C LEU A 71 -20.02 10.79 -34.08
N GLN A 72 -18.82 10.36 -34.48
CA GLN A 72 -18.20 10.76 -35.75
C GLN A 72 -19.10 10.41 -36.93
N GLU A 73 -19.61 9.18 -37.00
CA GLU A 73 -20.52 8.77 -38.07
C GLU A 73 -21.80 9.60 -38.11
N ARG A 74 -22.39 9.92 -36.96
CA ARG A 74 -23.60 10.75 -36.88
C ARG A 74 -23.34 12.16 -37.38
N ILE A 75 -22.16 12.71 -37.08
CA ILE A 75 -21.73 14.03 -37.57
C ILE A 75 -21.55 14.00 -39.09
N GLU A 76 -20.83 13.01 -39.63
CA GLU A 76 -20.60 12.85 -41.07
C GLU A 76 -21.90 12.70 -41.86
N LYS A 77 -22.87 11.95 -41.30
CA LYS A 77 -24.19 11.74 -41.90
C LYS A 77 -25.13 12.94 -41.72
N GLY A 78 -24.71 14.01 -41.03
CA GLY A 78 -25.54 15.17 -40.71
C GLY A 78 -26.71 14.86 -39.76
N ALA A 79 -26.68 13.71 -39.08
CA ALA A 79 -27.71 13.24 -38.15
C ALA A 79 -27.35 13.54 -36.68
N TYR A 80 -26.30 14.32 -36.44
CA TYR A 80 -25.93 14.79 -35.12
C TYR A 80 -26.76 16.02 -34.77
N ASP A 81 -27.85 15.80 -34.04
CA ASP A 81 -28.74 16.85 -33.55
C ASP A 81 -28.61 16.99 -32.02
N VAL A 82 -28.32 18.22 -31.57
CA VAL A 82 -28.23 18.59 -30.16
C VAL A 82 -29.06 19.85 -29.97
N SER A 83 -30.03 19.80 -29.07
CA SER A 83 -30.87 20.96 -28.77
C SER A 83 -30.08 22.10 -28.14
N GLY A 84 -30.46 23.33 -28.47
CA GLY A 84 -29.85 24.52 -27.86
C GLY A 84 -29.99 24.55 -26.33
N GLU A 85 -31.06 23.96 -25.80
CA GLU A 85 -31.26 23.80 -24.35
C GLU A 85 -30.16 22.97 -23.71
N LYS A 86 -29.80 21.80 -24.28
CA LYS A 86 -28.71 20.96 -23.77
C LYS A 86 -27.37 21.69 -23.81
N ILE A 87 -27.16 22.53 -24.82
CA ILE A 87 -25.94 23.33 -24.93
C ILE A 87 -25.90 24.37 -23.81
N ALA A 88 -26.99 25.12 -23.60
CA ALA A 88 -27.08 26.12 -22.54
C ALA A 88 -26.94 25.50 -21.14
N GLU A 89 -27.58 24.35 -20.90
CA GLU A 89 -27.44 23.58 -19.65
C GLU A 89 -25.97 23.24 -19.37
N LYS A 90 -25.24 22.76 -20.38
CA LYS A 90 -23.81 22.47 -20.25
C LYS A 90 -22.97 23.72 -20.03
N MET A 91 -23.22 24.80 -20.75
CA MET A 91 -22.49 26.06 -20.57
C MET A 91 -22.62 26.60 -19.14
N VAL A 92 -23.85 26.65 -18.62
CA VAL A 92 -24.10 27.13 -17.25
C VAL A 92 -23.56 26.14 -16.23
N GLY A 93 -23.78 24.84 -16.43
CA GLY A 93 -23.29 23.79 -15.54
C GLY A 93 -21.77 23.84 -15.35
N GLU A 94 -21.00 23.88 -16.44
CA GLU A 94 -19.54 23.97 -16.39
C GLU A 94 -19.08 25.29 -15.76
N SER A 95 -19.71 26.42 -16.11
CA SER A 95 -19.39 27.72 -15.50
C SER A 95 -19.63 27.75 -13.99
N LEU A 96 -20.62 27.01 -13.48
CA LEU A 96 -20.86 26.89 -12.04
C LEU A 96 -19.81 26.01 -11.38
N ILE A 97 -19.41 24.90 -12.01
CA ILE A 97 -18.34 24.04 -11.50
C ILE A 97 -17.04 24.82 -11.38
N ASP A 98 -16.65 25.56 -12.43
CA ASP A 98 -15.42 26.37 -12.43
C ASP A 98 -15.41 27.47 -11.35
N LEU A 99 -16.57 27.97 -10.94
CA LEU A 99 -16.68 29.00 -9.90
C LEU A 99 -16.51 28.45 -8.48
N PHE A 100 -16.85 27.17 -8.27
CA PHE A 100 -16.85 26.52 -6.96
C PHE A 100 -15.77 25.45 -6.77
N ALA A 101 -15.01 25.12 -7.82
CA ALA A 101 -13.83 24.26 -7.79
C ALA A 101 -12.58 25.03 -7.30
#